data_AF-A0A444JYT4-F1
#
_entry.id   AF-A0A444JYT4-F1
#
_cell.length_a   1.000
_cell.length_b   1.000
_cell.length_c   1.000
_cell.angle_alpha   90.00
_cell.angle_beta   90.00
_cell.angle_gamma   90.00
#
_symmetry.space_group_name_H-M   'P 1'
#
loop_
_entity.id
_entity.type
_entity.pdbx_description
1 polymer ?
#
loop_
_entity_poly.entity_id
_entity_poly.type
_entity_poly.pdbx_seq_one_letter_code
_entity_poly.pdbx_strand_id
1 'polypeptide(L)'
;MAPHPYFAGGKAVTPSESYHLGVAADITNADEALNFLDYVGLDKEGAVVATNGYRLSANIAATDKVLSGIPQQNPALKGVDDLIRYELANTAIKRPRTLGYLQLEELVTRAWGDIRNGSDAAQTLTQLQSELERSFKRIER
;
A
#
# COMPACT_ATOMS: atom_id res chain seq x y z
N MET A 1 -7.25 10.19 15.31
CA MET A 1 -6.19 9.32 14.75
C MET A 1 -4.96 9.41 15.63
N ALA A 2 -4.08 8.41 15.58
CA ALA A 2 -2.82 8.34 16.29
C ALA A 2 -1.76 7.70 15.38
N PRO A 3 -0.45 7.88 15.65
CA PRO A 3 0.61 7.23 14.88
C PRO A 3 0.46 5.72 14.83
N HIS A 4 0.95 5.10 13.75
CA HIS A 4 0.97 3.65 13.60
C HIS A 4 1.74 3.01 14.77
N PRO A 5 1.18 1.98 15.44
CA PRO A 5 1.85 1.35 16.57
C PRO A 5 3.11 0.61 16.14
N TYR A 6 4.07 0.50 17.06
CA TYR A 6 5.30 -0.26 16.90
C TYR A 6 5.71 -0.90 18.23
N PHE A 7 6.50 -1.97 18.17
CA PHE A 7 6.97 -2.67 19.38
C PHE A 7 7.97 -1.84 20.18
N ALA A 8 8.00 -2.06 21.49
CA ALA A 8 9.00 -1.46 22.36
C ALA A 8 10.43 -1.83 21.89
N GLY A 9 11.30 -0.83 21.72
CA GLY A 9 12.64 -1.00 21.16
C GLY A 9 12.68 -1.26 19.65
N GLY A 10 11.52 -1.33 18.98
CA GLY A 10 11.41 -1.48 17.53
C GLY A 10 11.52 -0.15 16.78
N LYS A 11 11.66 -0.24 15.45
CA LYS A 11 11.61 0.92 14.56
C LYS A 11 10.15 1.26 14.23
N ALA A 12 9.78 2.54 14.31
CA ALA A 12 8.50 3.01 13.82
C ALA A 12 8.41 2.81 12.30
N VAL A 13 7.38 2.09 11.85
CA VAL A 13 7.11 1.81 10.44
C VAL A 13 5.61 1.94 10.18
N THR A 14 5.26 2.57 9.07
CA THR A 14 3.88 2.73 8.59
C THR A 14 3.81 2.03 7.24
N PRO A 15 2.98 0.99 7.07
CA PRO A 15 2.80 0.35 5.77
C PRO A 15 2.30 1.36 4.74
N SER A 16 2.99 1.47 3.60
CA SER A 16 2.63 2.37 2.51
C SER A 16 2.45 1.57 1.23
N GLU A 17 1.20 1.33 0.88
CA GLU A 17 0.77 0.68 -0.36
C GLU A 17 -0.49 1.37 -0.88
N SER A 18 -0.80 1.14 -2.14
CA SER A 18 -2.01 1.67 -2.76
C SER A 18 -2.46 0.77 -3.91
N TYR A 19 -3.56 1.15 -4.55
CA TYR A 19 -3.97 0.59 -5.82
C TYR A 19 -3.01 1.03 -6.94
N HIS A 20 -2.80 0.13 -7.88
CA HIS A 20 -2.12 0.42 -9.14
C HIS A 20 -3.15 0.28 -10.25
N LEU A 21 -3.05 1.14 -11.24
CA LEU A 21 -3.82 1.04 -12.47
C LEU A 21 -2.90 0.48 -13.55
N GLY A 22 -3.41 -0.45 -14.34
CA GLY A 22 -2.67 -1.11 -15.41
C GLY A 22 -3.52 -1.19 -16.67
N VAL A 23 -2.85 -1.28 -17.82
CA VAL A 23 -3.47 -1.49 -19.12
C VAL A 23 -3.24 -2.93 -19.55
N ALA A 24 -4.29 -3.59 -20.03
CA ALA A 24 -4.18 -4.93 -20.60
C ALA A 24 -3.32 -4.90 -21.87
N ALA A 25 -2.48 -5.92 -22.06
CA ALA A 25 -1.53 -5.96 -23.17
C ALA A 25 -2.21 -6.06 -24.56
N ASP A 26 -3.43 -6.59 -24.62
CA ASP A 26 -4.22 -6.84 -25.83
C ASP A 26 -5.32 -5.79 -26.06
N ILE A 27 -5.23 -4.62 -25.42
CA ILE A 27 -6.25 -3.57 -25.52
C ILE A 27 -6.32 -2.98 -26.94
N THR A 28 -7.55 -2.72 -27.42
CA THR A 28 -7.78 -2.09 -28.73
C THR A 28 -7.46 -0.59 -28.73
N ASN A 29 -7.71 0.11 -27.62
CA ASN A 29 -7.61 1.56 -27.48
C ASN A 29 -6.48 1.92 -26.51
N ALA A 30 -5.25 1.53 -26.86
CA ALA A 30 -4.09 1.68 -25.98
C ALA A 30 -3.80 3.15 -25.65
N ASP A 31 -3.88 4.03 -26.64
CA ASP A 31 -3.56 5.45 -26.47
C ASP A 31 -4.56 6.14 -25.54
N GLU A 32 -5.87 5.88 -25.67
CA GLU A 32 -6.88 6.42 -24.76
C GLU A 32 -6.72 5.88 -23.34
N ALA A 33 -6.36 4.60 -23.19
CA ALA A 33 -6.11 4.01 -21.89
C ALA A 33 -4.88 4.65 -21.20
N LEU A 34 -3.79 4.87 -21.95
CA LEU A 34 -2.60 5.56 -21.45
C LEU A 34 -2.90 7.03 -21.10
N ASN A 35 -3.64 7.75 -21.94
CA ASN A 35 -4.08 9.12 -21.64
C ASN A 35 -4.91 9.18 -20.36
N PHE A 36 -5.78 8.18 -20.13
CA PHE A 36 -6.53 8.08 -18.88
C PHE A 36 -5.60 7.85 -17.69
N LEU A 37 -4.62 6.93 -17.80
CA LEU A 37 -3.64 6.69 -16.73
C LEU A 37 -2.80 7.93 -16.41
N ASP A 38 -2.38 8.67 -17.44
CA ASP A 38 -1.65 9.93 -17.29
C ASP A 38 -2.51 10.96 -16.56
N TYR A 39 -3.79 11.10 -16.93
CA TYR A 39 -4.70 12.02 -16.26
C TYR A 39 -4.90 11.68 -14.78
N VAL A 40 -5.16 10.41 -14.43
CA VAL A 40 -5.43 10.03 -13.04
C VAL A 40 -4.18 9.84 -12.18
N GLY A 41 -3.01 9.67 -12.80
CA GLY A 41 -1.74 9.35 -12.11
C GLY A 41 -0.71 10.47 -12.12
N LEU A 42 -0.59 11.23 -13.22
CA LEU A 42 0.49 12.20 -13.45
C LEU A 42 -0.03 13.64 -13.49
N ASP A 43 -1.20 13.88 -14.09
CA ASP A 43 -1.83 15.19 -14.03
C ASP A 43 -2.34 15.49 -12.61
N LYS A 44 -2.04 16.68 -12.11
CA LYS A 44 -2.41 17.04 -10.73
C LYS A 44 -3.92 17.08 -10.54
N GLU A 45 -4.66 17.72 -11.45
CA GLU A 45 -6.09 17.94 -11.26
C GLU A 45 -6.86 16.64 -11.50
N GLY A 46 -6.47 15.84 -12.50
CA GLY A 46 -7.01 14.51 -12.72
C GLY A 46 -6.70 13.55 -11.57
N ALA A 47 -5.50 13.60 -11.01
CA ALA A 47 -5.18 12.82 -9.82
C ALA A 47 -5.99 13.24 -8.59
N VAL A 48 -6.34 14.51 -8.44
CA VAL A 48 -7.26 15.00 -7.38
C VAL A 48 -8.68 14.50 -7.61
N VAL A 49 -9.15 14.50 -8.86
CA VAL A 49 -10.46 13.92 -9.20
C VAL A 49 -10.48 12.42 -8.87
N ALA A 50 -9.41 11.69 -9.21
CA ALA A 50 -9.28 10.26 -8.95
C ALA A 50 -9.32 9.91 -7.45
N THR A 51 -8.99 10.85 -6.56
CA THR A 51 -9.06 10.62 -5.11
C THR A 51 -10.46 10.74 -4.52
N ASN A 52 -11.44 11.17 -5.32
CA ASN A 52 -12.77 11.55 -4.85
C ASN A 52 -12.73 12.63 -3.75
N GLY A 53 -11.68 13.44 -3.71
CA GLY A 53 -11.51 14.57 -2.79
C GLY A 53 -11.04 14.24 -1.36
N TYR A 54 -10.88 12.95 -1.01
CA TYR A 54 -10.48 12.54 0.35
C TYR A 54 -9.46 11.40 0.42
N ARG A 55 -9.21 10.66 -0.66
CA ARG A 55 -8.19 9.60 -0.69
C ARG A 55 -6.81 10.18 -1.00
N LEU A 56 -5.74 9.48 -0.62
CA LEU A 56 -4.40 9.88 -1.03
C LEU A 56 -4.12 9.46 -2.47
N SER A 57 -3.29 10.23 -3.16
CA SER A 57 -2.82 9.94 -4.51
C SER A 57 -1.34 9.51 -4.49
N ALA A 58 -0.94 8.73 -5.50
CA ALA A 58 0.49 8.54 -5.77
C ALA A 58 1.15 9.83 -6.30
N ASN A 59 0.35 10.76 -6.86
CA ASN A 59 0.80 12.08 -7.25
C ASN A 59 0.97 12.97 -6.01
N ILE A 60 2.20 13.42 -5.76
CA ILE A 60 2.57 14.17 -4.55
C ILE A 60 1.80 15.50 -4.48
N ALA A 61 1.67 16.22 -5.59
CA ALA A 61 0.96 17.50 -5.62
C ALA A 61 -0.56 17.35 -5.41
N ALA A 62 -1.14 16.25 -5.88
CA ALA A 62 -2.55 15.91 -5.61
C ALA A 62 -2.75 15.53 -4.14
N THR A 63 -1.85 14.71 -3.57
CA THR A 63 -1.86 14.35 -2.16
C THR A 63 -1.76 15.57 -1.26
N ASP A 64 -0.88 16.52 -1.59
CA ASP A 64 -0.77 17.77 -0.84
C ASP A 64 -2.09 18.55 -0.84
N LYS A 65 -2.75 18.66 -2.00
CA LYS A 65 -4.06 19.33 -2.12
C LYS A 65 -5.14 18.62 -1.30
N VAL A 66 -5.20 17.30 -1.34
CA VAL A 66 -6.20 16.52 -0.58
C VAL A 66 -5.96 16.65 0.92
N LEU A 67 -4.73 16.44 1.38
CA LEU A 67 -4.39 16.51 2.81
C LEU A 67 -4.70 17.89 3.38
N SER A 68 -4.29 18.93 2.66
CA SER A 68 -4.60 20.32 3.02
C SER A 68 -6.07 20.70 2.85
N GLY A 69 -6.97 19.80 2.45
CA GLY A 69 -8.42 19.99 2.44
C GLY A 69 -9.16 19.29 3.59
N ILE A 70 -8.53 18.31 4.25
CA ILE A 70 -9.13 17.51 5.32
C ILE A 70 -9.62 18.38 6.49
N PRO A 71 -8.79 19.22 7.13
CA PRO A 71 -9.23 20.00 8.28
C PRO A 71 -10.23 21.13 7.92
N GLN A 72 -10.28 21.56 6.66
CA GLN A 72 -11.23 22.56 6.16
C GLN A 72 -12.61 21.95 5.94
N GLN A 73 -12.66 20.72 5.41
CA GLN A 73 -13.92 19.98 5.23
C GLN A 73 -14.47 19.49 6.57
N ASN A 74 -13.59 19.12 7.51
CA ASN A 74 -13.97 18.68 8.85
C ASN A 74 -12.98 19.18 9.91
N PRO A 75 -13.29 20.28 10.61
CA PRO A 75 -12.43 20.82 11.67
C PRO A 75 -12.11 19.86 12.82
N ALA A 76 -12.94 18.82 13.04
CA ALA A 76 -12.65 17.78 14.04
C ALA A 76 -11.46 16.90 13.66
N LEU A 77 -11.02 16.94 12.40
CA LEU A 77 -9.85 16.22 11.89
C LEU A 77 -8.58 17.08 11.87
N LYS A 78 -8.55 18.22 12.56
CA LYS A 78 -7.34 19.05 12.67
C LYS A 78 -6.12 18.22 13.14
N GLY A 79 -5.00 18.33 12.42
CA GLY A 79 -3.74 17.63 12.73
C GLY A 79 -3.65 16.21 12.16
N VAL A 80 -4.72 15.69 11.55
CA VAL A 80 -4.67 14.43 10.79
C VAL A 80 -3.73 14.56 9.59
N ASP A 81 -3.81 15.67 8.89
CA ASP A 81 -2.96 16.02 7.76
C ASP A 81 -1.48 16.06 8.17
N ASP A 82 -1.16 16.72 9.28
CA ASP A 82 0.20 16.77 9.83
C ASP A 82 0.73 15.36 10.17
N LEU A 83 -0.09 14.54 10.81
CA LEU A 83 0.26 13.16 11.15
C LEU A 83 0.55 12.33 9.89
N ILE A 84 -0.34 12.37 8.90
CA ILE A 84 -0.15 11.60 7.65
C ILE A 84 1.11 12.08 6.93
N ARG A 85 1.36 13.40 6.85
CA ARG A 85 2.59 13.95 6.25
C ARG A 85 3.83 13.45 6.96
N TYR A 86 3.82 13.44 8.29
CA TYR A 86 4.93 12.93 9.08
C TYR A 86 5.18 11.44 8.79
N GLU A 87 4.14 10.60 8.78
CA GLU A 87 4.31 9.17 8.53
C GLU A 87 4.79 8.89 7.10
N LEU A 88 4.23 9.57 6.09
CA LEU A 88 4.66 9.47 4.70
C LEU A 88 6.14 9.83 4.51
N ALA A 89 6.64 10.83 5.25
CA ALA A 89 8.02 11.30 5.14
C ALA A 89 9.02 10.47 5.97
N ASN A 90 8.60 9.89 7.10
CA ASN A 90 9.54 9.36 8.11
C ASN A 90 9.44 7.86 8.35
N THR A 91 8.25 7.28 8.24
CA THR A 91 8.00 5.88 8.67
C THR A 91 7.41 5.01 7.57
N ALA A 92 6.97 5.59 6.44
CA ALA A 92 6.42 4.87 5.32
C ALA A 92 7.41 3.84 4.75
N ILE A 93 6.98 2.58 4.72
CA ILE A 93 7.72 1.48 4.08
C ILE A 93 6.85 0.79 3.04
N LYS A 94 7.46 0.47 1.89
CA LYS A 94 6.84 -0.33 0.82
C LYS A 94 6.96 -1.82 1.13
N ARG A 95 5.98 -2.60 0.70
CA ARG A 95 6.01 -4.05 0.72
C ARG A 95 7.14 -4.55 -0.20
N PRO A 96 7.85 -5.63 0.18
CA PRO A 96 8.81 -6.26 -0.71
C PRO A 96 8.16 -6.68 -2.04
N ARG A 97 8.86 -6.41 -3.15
CA ARG A 97 8.46 -6.87 -4.49
C ARG A 97 9.04 -8.26 -4.73
N THR A 98 8.24 -9.16 -5.31
CA THR A 98 8.66 -10.52 -5.66
C THR A 98 7.94 -10.99 -6.92
N LEU A 99 8.61 -11.82 -7.73
CA LEU A 99 7.98 -12.52 -8.86
C LEU A 99 6.97 -13.58 -8.38
N GLY A 100 7.15 -14.10 -7.15
CA GLY A 100 6.26 -15.07 -6.52
C GLY A 100 5.17 -14.46 -5.66
N TYR A 101 4.59 -13.31 -6.06
CA TYR A 101 3.62 -12.60 -5.22
C TYR A 101 2.40 -13.44 -4.87
N LEU A 102 1.87 -14.21 -5.83
CA LEU A 102 0.71 -15.08 -5.58
C LEU A 102 1.02 -16.14 -4.51
N GLN A 103 2.18 -16.79 -4.59
CA GLN A 103 2.62 -17.75 -3.57
C GLN A 103 2.87 -17.07 -2.23
N LEU A 104 3.47 -15.87 -2.23
CA LEU A 104 3.66 -15.09 -1.02
C LEU A 104 2.31 -14.80 -0.34
N GLU A 105 1.36 -14.25 -1.08
CA GLU A 105 0.05 -13.85 -0.57
C GLU A 105 -0.73 -15.04 -0.02
N GLU A 106 -0.77 -16.16 -0.75
CA GLU A 106 -1.48 -17.37 -0.33
C GLU A 106 -0.90 -17.94 0.97
N LEU A 107 0.42 -18.15 1.02
CA LEU A 107 1.11 -18.76 2.15
C LEU A 107 1.02 -17.87 3.40
N VAL A 108 1.23 -16.56 3.23
CA VAL A 108 1.15 -15.59 4.34
C VAL A 108 -0.29 -15.49 4.85
N THR A 109 -1.30 -15.45 3.98
CA THR A 109 -2.72 -15.39 4.38
C THR A 109 -3.10 -16.62 5.20
N ARG A 110 -2.66 -17.81 4.79
CA ARG A 110 -2.91 -19.06 5.53
C ARG A 110 -2.25 -19.03 6.90
N ALA A 111 -0.95 -18.71 6.97
CA ALA A 111 -0.22 -18.62 8.23
C ALA A 111 -0.86 -17.64 9.22
N TRP A 112 -1.32 -16.47 8.77
CA TRP A 112 -2.07 -15.53 9.62
C TRP A 112 -3.44 -16.06 10.03
N GLY A 113 -4.10 -16.84 9.18
CA GLY A 113 -5.32 -17.57 9.54
C GLY A 113 -5.07 -18.54 10.69
N ASP A 114 -4.05 -19.38 10.58
CA ASP A 114 -3.69 -20.39 11.57
C ASP A 114 -3.31 -19.76 12.92
N ILE A 115 -2.52 -18.69 12.91
CA ILE A 115 -2.15 -17.92 14.12
C ILE A 115 -3.39 -17.33 14.79
N ARG A 116 -4.29 -16.70 14.03
CA ARG A 116 -5.54 -16.14 14.58
C ARG A 116 -6.46 -17.22 15.16
N ASN A 117 -6.36 -18.44 14.66
CA ASN A 117 -7.12 -19.59 15.14
C ASN A 117 -6.41 -20.37 16.27
N GLY A 118 -5.31 -19.84 16.82
CA GLY A 118 -4.67 -20.37 18.03
C GLY A 118 -3.43 -21.23 17.79
N SER A 119 -2.92 -21.33 16.57
CA SER A 119 -1.64 -21.99 16.31
C SER A 119 -0.47 -21.19 16.88
N ASP A 120 0.59 -21.88 17.31
CA ASP A 120 1.79 -21.22 17.82
C ASP A 120 2.44 -20.34 16.73
N ALA A 121 2.71 -19.08 17.07
CA ALA A 121 3.21 -18.11 16.10
C ALA A 121 4.63 -18.42 15.64
N ALA A 122 5.53 -18.83 16.55
CA ALA A 122 6.92 -19.09 16.21
C ALA A 122 7.04 -20.31 15.27
N GLN A 123 6.31 -21.38 15.57
CA GLN A 123 6.26 -22.57 14.74
C GLN A 123 5.63 -22.29 13.38
N THR A 124 4.47 -21.62 13.36
CA THR A 124 3.76 -21.29 12.10
C THR A 124 4.63 -20.42 11.18
N LEU A 125 5.31 -19.40 11.73
CA LEU A 125 6.18 -18.53 10.95
C LEU A 125 7.44 -19.25 10.43
N THR A 126 7.99 -20.19 11.21
CA THR A 126 9.12 -21.04 10.78
C THR A 126 8.73 -21.95 9.61
N GLN A 127 7.52 -22.52 9.67
CA GLN A 127 6.96 -23.34 8.60
C GLN A 127 6.69 -22.50 7.34
N LEU A 128 6.08 -21.33 7.50
CA LEU A 128 5.86 -20.35 6.43
C LEU A 128 7.16 -20.02 5.70
N GLN A 129 8.25 -19.71 6.43
CA GLN A 129 9.54 -19.42 5.82
C GLN A 129 10.02 -20.59 4.94
N SER A 130 9.97 -21.82 5.48
CA SER A 130 10.39 -23.02 4.75
C SER A 130 9.56 -23.26 3.48
N GLU A 131 8.25 -22.99 3.53
CA GLU A 131 7.35 -23.10 2.37
C GLU A 131 7.60 -22.04 1.31
N LEU A 132 7.87 -20.80 1.73
CA LEU A 132 8.23 -19.70 0.83
C LEU A 132 9.55 -20.00 0.11
N GLU A 133 10.58 -20.43 0.83
CA GLU A 133 11.88 -20.80 0.25
C GLU A 133 11.74 -21.92 -0.80
N ARG A 134 10.97 -22.97 -0.49
CA ARG A 134 10.68 -24.04 -1.47
C ARG A 134 9.90 -23.54 -2.68
N SER A 135 8.99 -22.59 -2.48
CA SER A 135 8.13 -22.08 -3.55
C SER A 135 8.87 -21.14 -4.47
N PHE A 136 9.69 -20.24 -3.94
CA PHE A 136 10.45 -19.27 -4.72
C PHE A 136 11.57 -19.93 -5.55
N LYS A 137 12.20 -21.00 -5.05
CA LYS A 137 13.14 -21.81 -5.85
C LYS A 137 12.56 -22.36 -7.16
N ARG A 138 11.23 -22.48 -7.27
CA ARG A 138 10.57 -22.93 -8.51
C ARG A 138 10.29 -21.80 -9.50
N ILE A 139 10.39 -20.55 -9.05
CA ILE A 139 10.06 -19.33 -9.80
C ILE A 139 11.32 -18.68 -10.39
N GLU A 140 12.50 -18.91 -9.80
CA GLU A 140 13.81 -18.42 -10.28
C GLU A 140 14.30 -19.10 -11.58
N ARG A 141 13.42 -19.40 -12.55
CA ARG A 141 13.81 -19.93 -13.86
C ARG A 141 13.76 -18.86 -14.94
#